data_AF-A0A9E5L0R3-F1
#
_entry.id   AF-A0A9E5L0R3-F1
#
_cell.length_a   1.000
_cell.length_b   1.000
_cell.length_c   1.000
_cell.angle_alpha   90.00
_cell.angle_beta   90.00
_cell.angle_gamma   90.00
#
_symmetry.space_group_name_H-M   'P 1'
#
loop_
_entity.id
_entity.type
_entity.pdbx_description
1 polymer ?
#
loop_
_entity_poly.entity_id
_entity_poly.type
_entity_poly.pdbx_seq_one_letter_code
_entity_poly.pdbx_strand_id
1 'polypeptide(L)' 'MYDKSGKVVGQVSCNEAVFNDELVNPSLIHEYYLLQTSNARNNIACVKGKGEVQGTGKKMYKQKGTG' A
#
# COMPACT_ATOMS: atom_id res chain seq x y z
N MET A 1 -9.77 3.97 34.28
CA MET A 1 -10.68 5.01 33.77
C MET A 1 -10.52 6.23 34.64
N TYR A 2 -10.27 7.39 34.02
CA TYR A 2 -10.12 8.67 34.70
C TYR A 2 -11.13 9.65 34.13
N ASP A 3 -11.69 10.49 34.99
CA ASP A 3 -12.59 11.57 34.59
C ASP A 3 -11.79 12.77 34.05
N LYS A 4 -12.45 13.69 33.33
CA LYS A 4 -11.80 14.90 32.77
C LYS A 4 -11.11 15.77 33.84
N SER A 5 -11.50 15.61 35.10
CA SER A 5 -10.90 16.28 36.27
C SER A 5 -9.75 15.49 36.91
N GLY A 6 -9.29 14.40 36.30
CA GLY A 6 -8.16 13.59 36.76
C GLY A 6 -8.46 12.60 37.88
N LYS A 7 -9.73 12.46 38.30
CA LYS A 7 -10.13 11.48 39.33
C LYS A 7 -10.22 10.08 38.73
N VAL A 8 -9.75 9.06 39.46
CA VAL A 8 -9.88 7.65 39.08
C VAL A 8 -11.35 7.24 39.26
N VAL A 9 -12.00 6.82 38.18
CA VAL A 9 -13.43 6.45 38.15
C VAL A 9 -13.62 4.93 38.20
N GLY A 10 -12.60 4.14 37.83
CA GLY A 10 -12.65 2.69 37.93
C GLY A 10 -11.56 1.99 37.11
N GLN A 11 -11.42 0.68 37.29
CA GLN A 11 -10.55 -0.19 36.48
C GLN A 11 -11.41 -1.08 35.56
N VAL A 12 -10.92 -1.33 34.35
CA VAL A 12 -11.53 -2.25 33.39
C VAL A 12 -10.67 -3.48 33.31
N SER A 13 -11.29 -4.66 33.43
CA SER A 13 -10.63 -5.93 33.15
C SER A 13 -10.69 -6.20 31.65
N CYS A 14 -9.52 -6.43 31.04
CA CYS A 14 -9.39 -6.78 29.64
C CYS A 14 -9.27 -8.30 29.49
N ASN A 15 -9.83 -8.85 28.41
CA ASN A 15 -9.72 -10.27 28.12
C ASN A 15 -8.27 -10.61 27.74
N GLU A 16 -7.63 -11.45 28.55
CA GLU A 16 -6.25 -11.89 28.36
C GLU A 16 -6.03 -12.55 27.00
N ALA A 17 -7.03 -13.23 26.43
CA ALA A 17 -6.88 -13.87 25.12
C ALA A 17 -6.61 -12.90 23.94
N VAL A 18 -6.94 -11.62 24.10
CA VAL A 18 -6.77 -10.59 23.04
C VAL A 18 -5.64 -9.63 23.35
N PHE A 19 -5.40 -9.36 24.64
CA PHE A 19 -4.47 -8.32 25.10
C PHE A 19 -3.18 -8.87 25.74
N ASN A 20 -2.87 -10.16 25.54
CA ASN A 20 -1.62 -10.74 26.03
C ASN A 20 -0.45 -10.39 25.11
N ASP A 21 0.66 -9.93 25.69
CA ASP A 21 1.86 -9.52 24.97
C ASP A 21 2.56 -10.70 24.26
N GLU A 22 2.40 -11.93 24.77
CA GLU A 22 2.99 -13.14 24.17
C GLU A 22 2.40 -13.49 22.78
N LEU A 23 1.21 -12.96 22.46
CA LEU A 23 0.53 -13.19 21.18
C LEU A 23 0.93 -12.18 20.10
N VAL A 24 1.77 -11.19 20.42
CA VAL A 24 2.22 -10.16 19.48
C VAL A 24 3.26 -10.73 18.53
N ASN A 25 2.84 -11.01 17.30
CA ASN A 25 3.76 -11.43 16.23
C ASN A 25 4.15 -10.21 15.35
N PRO A 26 5.37 -9.67 15.49
CA PRO A 26 5.78 -8.47 14.76
C PRO A 26 5.88 -8.69 13.25
N SER A 27 6.21 -9.91 12.81
CA SER A 27 6.31 -10.23 11.38
C SER A 27 4.94 -10.20 10.70
N LEU A 28 3.92 -10.77 11.35
CA LEU A 28 2.55 -10.73 10.83
C LEU A 28 2.02 -9.30 10.81
N ILE A 29 2.24 -8.52 11.86
CA ILE A 29 1.81 -7.11 11.92
C ILE A 29 2.40 -6.31 10.75
N HIS A 30 3.69 -6.49 10.49
CA HIS A 30 4.37 -5.82 9.39
C HIS A 30 3.82 -6.23 8.02
N GLU A 31 3.56 -7.53 7.80
CA GLU A 31 2.96 -8.03 6.55
C GLU A 31 1.57 -7.42 6.30
N TYR A 32 0.70 -7.44 7.30
CA TYR A 32 -0.63 -6.85 7.19
C TYR A 32 -0.59 -5.34 6.98
N TYR A 33 0.36 -4.64 7.61
CA TYR A 33 0.56 -3.22 7.38
C TYR A 33 0.99 -2.91 5.93
N LEU A 34 1.91 -3.70 5.38
CA LEU A 34 2.30 -3.57 3.97
C LEU A 34 1.12 -3.85 3.03
N LEU A 35 0.31 -4.87 3.33
CA LEU A 35 -0.89 -5.18 2.55
C LEU A 35 -1.90 -4.03 2.58
N GLN A 36 -2.20 -3.50 3.77
CA GLN A 36 -3.13 -2.38 3.92
C GLN A 36 -2.64 -1.14 3.16
N THR A 37 -1.37 -0.77 3.35
CA THR A 37 -0.79 0.41 2.68
C THR A 37 -0.71 0.23 1.18
N SER A 38 -0.43 -0.97 0.68
CA SER A 38 -0.43 -1.29 -0.75
C SER A 38 -1.83 -1.19 -1.37
N ASN A 39 -2.85 -1.73 -0.69
CA ASN A 39 -4.24 -1.67 -1.14
C ASN A 39 -4.82 -0.25 -1.14
N ALA A 40 -4.35 0.60 -0.24
CA ALA A 40 -4.77 2.00 -0.17
C ALA A 40 -4.14 2.88 -1.27
N ARG A 41 -3.16 2.39 -2.04
CA ARG A 41 -2.51 3.18 -3.10
C ARG A 41 -3.47 3.45 -4.25
N ASN A 42 -3.56 4.71 -4.64
CA ASN A 42 -4.25 5.10 -5.88
C ASN A 42 -3.25 5.15 -7.04
N ASN A 43 -3.29 4.13 -7.91
CA ASN A 43 -2.35 3.98 -9.02
C ASN A 43 -2.82 4.78 -10.24
N ILE A 44 -2.53 6.09 -10.25
CA ILE A 44 -2.88 7.02 -11.35
C ILE A 44 -1.74 7.23 -12.36
N ALA A 45 -0.67 6.43 -12.27
CA ALA A 45 0.45 6.52 -13.18
C ALA A 45 0.09 5.95 -14.57
N CYS A 46 0.20 6.77 -15.61
CA CYS A 46 -0.04 6.37 -16.99
C CYS A 46 0.96 7.08 -17.92
N VAL A 47 1.53 6.33 -18.86
CA VAL A 47 2.48 6.83 -19.87
C VAL A 47 2.11 6.23 -21.22
N LYS A 48 2.23 7.01 -22.29
CA LYS A 48 1.94 6.55 -23.65
C LYS A 48 2.96 5.52 -24.12
N GLY A 49 2.49 4.35 -24.51
CA GLY A 49 3.27 3.37 -25.27
C GLY A 49 3.49 3.80 -26.72
N LYS A 50 4.34 3.08 -27.46
CA LYS A 50 4.71 3.40 -28.85
C LYS A 50 3.50 3.58 -29.79
N GLY A 51 2.42 2.82 -29.59
CA GLY A 51 1.19 2.90 -30.39
C GLY A 51 0.20 3.98 -29.97
N GLU A 52 0.34 4.53 -28.76
CA GLU A 52 -0.52 5.60 -28.23
C GLU A 52 0.06 6.99 -28.56
N VAL A 53 1.33 7.04 -28.96
CA VAL A 53 1.96 8.23 -29.52
C VAL A 53 1.39 8.49 -30.91
N GLN A 54 0.87 9.70 -31.12
CA GLN A 54 0.48 10.14 -32.46
C GLN A 54 1.73 10.30 -33.32
N GLY A 55 1.97 9.31 -34.18
CA GLY A 55 3.11 9.25 -35.08
C GLY A 55 2.86 8.20 -36.16
N THR A 56 3.81 8.05 -37.08
CA THR A 56 3.67 7.03 -38.13
C THR A 56 4.36 5.73 -37.72
N GLY A 57 3.65 4.60 -37.86
CA GLY A 57 4.25 3.26 -37.79
C GLY A 57 4.96 2.85 -39.09
N LYS A 58 4.91 3.70 -40.12
CA LYS A 58 5.49 3.43 -41.42
C LYS A 58 7.01 3.41 -41.34
N LYS A 59 7.60 2.34 -41.86
CA LYS A 59 9.05 2.24 -42.02
C LYS A 59 9.55 3.38 -42.90
N MET A 60 10.47 4.19 -42.37
CA MET A 60 10.99 5.38 -43.05
C MET A 60 11.86 5.04 -44.28
N TYR A 61 12.56 3.91 -44.26
CA TYR A 61 13.50 3.50 -45.31
C TYR A 61 13.39 2.01 -45.64
N LYS A 62 13.90 1.58 -46.81
CA LYS A 62 13.89 0.18 -47.24
C LYS A 62 14.83 -0.66 -46.35
N GLN A 63 14.62 -1.97 -46.27
CA GLN A 63 15.48 -2.84 -45.44
C GLN A 63 16.93 -2.92 -45.94
N LYS A 64 17.16 -2.71 -47.23
CA LYS A 64 18.47 -2.75 -47.90
C LYS A 64 18.48 -1.74 -49.05
N GLY A 65 19.68 -1.37 -49.52
CA GLY A 65 19.85 -0.49 -50.70
C GLY A 65 19.71 1.00 -50.40
N THR A 66 19.70 1.39 -49.12
CA THR A 66 19.83 2.79 -48.64
C THR A 66 21.25 3.09 -48.13
N GLY A 67 22.16 2.12 -48.31
CA GLY A 67 23.52 2.00 -47.78
C GLY A 67 23.91 0.54 -47.78
#